data_AF-A0A523ICE0-F1
#
_entry.id   AF-A0A523ICE0-F1
#
_cell.length_a   1.000
_cell.length_b   1.000
_cell.length_c   1.000
_cell.angle_alpha   90.00
_cell.angle_beta   90.00
_cell.angle_gamma   90.00
#
_symmetry.space_group_name_H-M   'P 1'
#
loop_
_entity.id
_entity.type
_entity.pdbx_description
1 polymer ?
#
loop_
_entity_poly.entity_id
_entity_poly.type
_entity_poly.pdbx_seq_one_letter_code
_entity_poly.pdbx_strand_id
1 'polypeptide(L)' 'MPKTAHPPSRAGKKPVTAYVEKTAHKQLRSLGLDLEKSSQEMIVEALNDYFARHGLDRLA' A
#
# COMPACT_ATOMS: atom_id res chain seq x y z
N MET A 1 24.24 -18.47 -5.14
CA MET A 1 23.18 -17.87 -4.29
C MET A 1 21.84 -18.17 -4.96
N PRO A 2 20.89 -18.89 -4.34
CA PRO A 2 19.60 -19.11 -4.98
C PRO A 2 18.85 -17.78 -5.03
N LYS A 3 18.42 -17.40 -6.23
CA LYS A 3 17.62 -16.20 -6.50
C LYS A 3 16.29 -16.41 -5.78
N THR A 4 16.02 -15.65 -4.73
CA THR A 4 14.79 -15.77 -3.93
C THR A 4 13.58 -15.55 -4.84
N ALA A 5 12.92 -16.64 -5.21
CA ALA A 5 11.68 -16.60 -5.97
C ALA A 5 10.68 -15.77 -5.16
N HIS A 6 10.18 -14.69 -5.76
CA HIS A 6 9.22 -13.84 -5.08
C HIS A 6 7.95 -14.66 -4.81
N PRO A 7 7.30 -14.49 -3.63
CA PRO A 7 6.01 -15.09 -3.38
C PRO A 7 5.06 -14.83 -4.55
N PRO A 8 4.20 -15.78 -4.95
CA PRO A 8 3.28 -15.60 -6.08
C PRO A 8 2.43 -14.33 -5.97
N SER A 9 2.09 -13.94 -4.74
CA SER A 9 1.34 -12.70 -4.44
C SER A 9 2.04 -11.40 -4.83
N ARG A 10 3.36 -11.45 -5.10
CA ARG A 10 4.21 -10.30 -5.51
C ARG A 10 4.66 -10.37 -6.96
N ALA A 11 4.30 -11.43 -7.70
CA ALA A 11 4.64 -11.53 -9.11
C ALA A 11 4.02 -10.36 -9.89
N GLY A 12 4.84 -9.65 -10.68
CA GLY A 12 4.40 -8.48 -11.45
C GLY A 12 4.15 -7.19 -10.65
N LYS A 13 4.26 -7.22 -9.31
CA LYS A 13 4.03 -6.06 -8.44
C LYS A 13 5.36 -5.44 -8.00
N LYS A 14 5.40 -4.11 -7.92
CA LYS A 14 6.53 -3.35 -7.36
C LYS A 14 6.09 -2.61 -6.09
N PRO A 15 6.94 -2.56 -5.04
CA PRO A 15 6.62 -1.80 -3.84
C PRO A 15 6.62 -0.30 -4.14
N VAL A 16 5.68 0.43 -3.53
CA VAL A 16 5.70 1.89 -3.43
C VAL A 16 6.09 2.21 -1.99
N THR A 17 7.14 3.02 -1.79
CA THR A 17 7.66 3.36 -0.47
C THR A 17 7.70 4.87 -0.29
N ALA A 18 7.17 5.35 0.83
CA ALA A 18 7.22 6.74 1.24
C ALA A 18 7.75 6.83 2.66
N TYR A 19 8.61 7.83 2.91
CA TYR A 19 9.02 8.18 4.26
C TYR A 19 8.01 9.17 4.83
N VAL A 20 7.46 8.86 6.00
CA VAL A 20 6.48 9.69 6.71
C VAL A 20 6.91 9.87 8.15
N GLU A 21 6.34 10.87 8.82
CA GLU A 21 6.55 11.09 10.25
C GLU A 21 6.14 9.87 11.07
N LYS A 22 6.83 9.65 12.19
CA LYS A 22 6.55 8.54 13.12
C LYS A 22 5.10 8.56 13.61
N THR A 23 4.52 9.75 13.79
CA THR A 23 3.12 9.96 14.19
C THR A 23 2.16 9.46 13.11
N ALA A 24 2.37 9.84 11.86
CA ALA A 24 1.56 9.38 10.72
C ALA A 24 1.64 7.86 10.56
N HIS A 25 2.83 7.26 10.72
CA HIS A 25 2.99 5.80 10.68
C HIS A 25 2.17 5.11 11.79
N LYS A 26 2.18 5.66 13.02
CA LYS A 26 1.36 5.12 14.12
C LYS A 26 -0.14 5.26 13.84
N GLN A 27 -0.57 6.41 13.32
CA GLN A 27 -1.97 6.65 12.97
C GLN A 27 -2.47 5.66 11.92
N LEU A 28 -1.70 5.43 10.85
CA LEU A 28 -2.04 4.44 9.83
C LEU A 28 -2.20 3.04 10.43
N ARG A 29 -1.31 2.66 11.34
CA ARG A 29 -1.39 1.35 12.01
C ARG A 29 -2.64 1.24 12.89
N SER A 30 -2.92 2.26 13.71
CA SER A 30 -4.11 2.27 14.57
C SER A 30 -5.39 2.19 13.75
N LEU A 31 -5.49 2.98 12.68
CA LEU A 31 -6.65 2.98 11.79
C LEU A 31 -6.89 1.59 11.16
N GLY A 32 -5.81 0.90 10.77
CA GLY A 32 -5.93 -0.47 10.24
C GLY A 32 -6.48 -1.46 11.25
N LEU A 33 -6.14 -1.31 12.54
CA LEU A 33 -6.72 -2.14 13.59
C LEU A 33 -8.21 -1.84 13.77
N ASP A 34 -8.59 -0.57 13.80
CA ASP A 34 -9.99 -0.15 13.99
C ASP A 34 -10.90 -0.58 12.82
N LEU A 35 -10.36 -0.61 11.60
CA LEU A 35 -11.08 -0.97 10.37
C LEU A 35 -10.93 -2.45 9.97
N GLU A 36 -10.19 -3.24 10.72
CA GLU A 36 -9.79 -4.62 10.36
C GLU A 36 -9.14 -4.70 8.96
N LYS A 37 -8.32 -3.70 8.59
CA LYS A 37 -7.62 -3.61 7.30
C LYS A 37 -6.11 -3.66 7.46
N SER A 38 -5.44 -4.27 6.48
CA SER A 38 -3.98 -4.18 6.36
C SER A 38 -3.54 -2.80 5.87
N SER A 39 -2.32 -2.39 6.22
CA SER A 39 -1.73 -1.15 5.67
C SER A 39 -1.64 -1.18 4.14
N GLN A 40 -1.46 -2.36 3.54
CA GLN A 40 -1.44 -2.52 2.08
C GLN A 40 -2.79 -2.14 1.45
N GLU A 41 -3.91 -2.61 2.01
CA GLU A 41 -5.25 -2.29 1.51
C GLU A 41 -5.54 -0.80 1.61
N MET A 42 -5.26 -0.18 2.76
CA MET A 42 -5.45 1.26 2.94
C MET A 42 -4.57 2.11 2.01
N ILE A 43 -3.32 1.69 1.76
CA ILE A 43 -2.44 2.40 0.82
C ILE A 43 -2.95 2.26 -0.61
N VAL A 44 -3.45 1.08 -1.01
CA VAL A 44 -4.06 0.88 -2.33
C VAL A 44 -5.31 1.74 -2.51
N GLU A 45 -6.17 1.81 -1.48
CA GLU A 45 -7.34 2.69 -1.48
C GLU A 45 -6.94 4.17 -1.63
N ALA A 46 -5.98 4.63 -0.82
CA ALA A 46 -5.49 6.01 -0.89
C ALA A 46 -4.87 6.37 -2.25
N LEU A 47 -4.13 5.43 -2.87
CA LEU A 47 -3.57 5.61 -4.21
C LEU A 47 -4.65 5.63 -5.28
N ASN A 48 -5.69 4.80 -5.17
CA ASN A 48 -6.84 4.83 -6.07
C ASN A 48 -7.56 6.17 -6.04
N ASP A 49 -7.80 6.73 -4.85
CA ASP A 49 -8.44 8.03 -4.70
C ASP A 49 -7.53 9.17 -5.21
N TYR A 50 -6.21 9.03 -5.05
CA TYR A 50 -5.26 9.94 -5.65
C TYR A 50 -5.29 9.89 -7.18
N PHE A 51 -5.20 8.71 -7.78
CA PHE A 51 -5.26 8.53 -9.24
C PHE A 51 -6.57 9.04 -9.84
N ALA A 52 -7.70 8.75 -9.21
CA ALA A 52 -9.01 9.25 -9.65
C ALA A 52 -9.05 10.80 -9.72
N ARG A 53 -8.47 11.50 -8.74
CA ARG A 53 -8.36 12.97 -8.73
C ARG A 53 -7.49 13.53 -9.86
N HIS A 54 -6.64 12.70 -10.45
CA HIS A 54 -5.75 13.06 -11.55
C HIS A 54 -6.19 12.48 -12.91
N GLY A 55 -7.38 11.86 -12.99
CA GLY A 55 -7.88 11.25 -14.23
C GLY A 55 -7.08 10.02 -14.68
N LEU A 56 -6.39 9.36 -13.75
CA LEU A 56 -5.65 8.12 -13.99
C LEU A 56 -6.49 6.90 -13.61
N ASP A 57 -6.17 5.77 -14.23
CA ASP A 57 -6.81 4.49 -13.92
C ASP A 57 -6.50 4.04 -12.48
N ARG A 58 -7.45 3.32 -11.89
CA ARG A 58 -7.27 2.70 -10.56
C ARG A 58 -6.28 1.54 -10.65
N LEU A 59 -5.56 1.31 -9.56
CA LEU A 59 -4.75 0.11 -9.35
C LEU A 59 -5.63 -1.13 -9.51
N ALA A 60 -5.33 -1.94 -10.53
CA ALA A 60 -6.02 -3.18 -10.86
C ALA A 60 -5.82 -4.30 -9.82
#